data_AF-A0A5C6AZL5-F1
#
_entry.id   AF-A0A5C6AZL5-F1
#
_cell.length_a   1.000
_cell.length_b   1.000
_cell.length_c   1.000
_cell.angle_alpha   90.00
_cell.angle_beta   90.00
_cell.angle_gamma   90.00
#
_symmetry.space_group_name_H-M   'P 1'
#
loop_
_entity.id
_entity.type
_entity.pdbx_description
1 polymer ?
#
loop_
_entity_poly.entity_id
_entity_poly.type
_entity_poly.pdbx_seq_one_letter_code
_entity_poly.pdbx_strand_id
1 'polypeptide(L)'
;MSSSSSSPGSSSSSSSSSHGGGSSSSSSWMGSSSSCSSSSSSSGYSSSSSSSACSAVFDPSKVKTGFTIPAGPVAGSSSSSNSSSSSSNSCVKDIKRRVTITVTPKGRTDDFEINISGISRVSVTEISRDSGTGKIVIDVRGTSATPNTKPNGDTTIEAKLDGHVCGSAQAVVIVPKSICGPCHYGTSSSSSSGTPACPPGSHRTPENLVLDGTTSPAFINLPTGKVKLITAWIAWVTMEVCDQFEDSLDEMYEGCCVEEKNRGNWYPINQAITSDGKYQDPVMWYQEPDPSIVDADSQSAEDWPAEQALTMASSACAPQRIPVRICGHEIGKTDRWLCHRQLDCVWIVCPDGAIVV
;
A
#
# COMPACT_ATOMS: atom_id res chain seq x y z
N MET A 1 44.21 30.05 -56.93
CA MET A 1 43.21 29.58 -57.91
C MET A 1 41.86 29.66 -57.26
N SER A 2 41.03 30.52 -57.84
CA SER A 2 39.70 30.92 -57.44
C SER A 2 38.70 29.77 -57.58
N SER A 3 37.73 29.64 -56.68
CA SER A 3 36.29 29.66 -57.02
C SER A 3 35.41 29.50 -55.78
N SER A 4 34.81 30.63 -55.42
CA SER A 4 33.54 30.77 -54.74
C SER A 4 32.39 30.16 -55.55
N SER A 5 31.38 29.59 -54.88
CA SER A 5 30.00 29.61 -55.38
C SER A 5 29.00 29.45 -54.24
N SER A 6 27.81 29.99 -54.50
CA SER A 6 26.86 30.59 -53.58
C SER A 6 25.59 29.75 -53.42
N SER A 7 24.79 30.11 -52.42
CA SER A 7 23.43 29.64 -52.06
C SER A 7 22.41 29.57 -53.22
N PRO A 8 21.24 28.92 -53.05
CA PRO A 8 20.08 29.63 -52.47
C PRO A 8 19.14 28.76 -51.60
N GLY A 9 18.29 29.45 -50.84
CA GLY A 9 17.31 28.86 -49.93
C GLY A 9 15.99 28.41 -50.57
N SER A 10 15.10 27.88 -49.73
CA SER A 10 13.68 27.71 -50.02
C SER A 10 12.89 27.75 -48.71
N SER A 11 11.98 28.70 -48.64
CA SER A 11 10.88 28.78 -47.68
C SER A 11 9.74 27.84 -48.12
N SER A 12 8.94 27.33 -47.18
CA SER A 12 7.47 27.46 -47.18
C SER A 12 6.74 26.53 -46.21
N SER A 13 5.58 27.04 -45.78
CA SER A 13 4.36 26.34 -45.34
C SER A 13 4.24 25.88 -43.89
N SER A 14 3.69 26.81 -43.11
CA SER A 14 2.71 26.56 -42.05
C SER A 14 1.59 25.61 -42.48
N SER A 15 1.28 24.62 -41.65
CA SER A 15 -0.01 23.93 -41.65
C SER A 15 -0.51 23.82 -40.21
N SER A 16 -1.49 24.67 -39.92
CA SER A 16 -2.40 24.59 -38.79
C SER A 16 -3.31 23.36 -38.93
N SER A 17 -3.36 22.51 -37.91
CA SER A 17 -4.48 21.59 -37.70
C SER A 17 -5.05 21.80 -36.31
N SER A 18 -6.15 22.55 -36.29
CA SER A 18 -7.19 22.47 -35.27
C SER A 18 -7.94 21.14 -35.43
N HIS A 19 -8.42 20.59 -34.31
CA HIS A 19 -9.69 19.86 -34.10
C HIS A 19 -9.52 18.81 -32.99
N GLY A 20 -10.40 18.87 -31.98
CA GLY A 20 -10.52 17.82 -30.98
C GLY A 20 -11.03 18.28 -29.62
N GLY A 21 -12.06 19.14 -29.58
CA GLY A 21 -12.80 19.42 -28.36
C GLY A 21 -13.54 18.16 -27.90
N GLY A 22 -12.99 17.47 -26.90
CA GLY A 22 -13.66 16.38 -26.20
C GLY A 22 -14.70 16.95 -25.23
N SER A 23 -15.96 16.88 -25.63
CA SER A 23 -17.11 17.30 -24.85
C SER A 23 -17.26 16.43 -23.60
N SER A 24 -17.20 17.08 -22.44
CA SER A 24 -17.59 16.52 -21.14
C SER A 24 -19.08 16.18 -21.17
N SER A 25 -19.40 14.89 -21.25
CA SER A 25 -20.77 14.38 -21.17
C SER A 25 -21.17 14.29 -19.70
N SER A 26 -21.78 15.36 -19.19
CA SER A 26 -22.53 15.36 -17.94
C SER A 26 -23.78 14.50 -18.10
N SER A 27 -23.80 13.35 -17.42
CA SER A 27 -24.99 12.50 -17.32
C SER A 27 -25.90 13.06 -16.23
N SER A 28 -26.79 13.98 -16.62
CA SER A 28 -27.92 14.42 -15.81
C SER A 28 -28.99 13.32 -15.78
N TRP A 29 -29.18 12.71 -14.62
CA TRP A 29 -30.30 11.81 -14.34
C TRP A 29 -31.60 12.62 -14.25
N MET A 30 -32.47 12.51 -15.25
CA MET A 30 -33.85 12.97 -15.19
C MET A 30 -34.68 11.94 -14.41
N GLY A 31 -35.01 12.27 -13.16
CA GLY A 31 -36.01 11.54 -12.39
C GLY A 31 -37.41 11.78 -12.97
N SER A 32 -38.07 10.72 -13.42
CA SER A 32 -39.45 10.75 -13.87
C SER A 32 -40.39 10.99 -12.68
N SER A 33 -41.05 12.15 -12.66
CA SER A 33 -42.15 12.45 -11.76
C SER A 33 -43.44 11.84 -12.30
N SER A 34 -43.89 10.74 -11.70
CA SER A 34 -45.22 10.18 -11.91
C SER A 34 -46.26 10.99 -11.13
N SER A 35 -47.14 11.66 -11.87
CA SER A 35 -48.35 12.30 -11.36
C SER A 35 -49.44 11.25 -11.11
N CYS A 36 -49.98 11.22 -9.89
CA CYS A 36 -51.24 10.55 -9.59
C CYS A 36 -52.22 11.58 -8.99
N SER A 37 -53.41 11.63 -9.58
CA SER A 37 -54.50 12.51 -9.19
C SER A 37 -55.54 11.72 -8.39
N SER A 38 -56.02 12.37 -7.32
CA SER A 38 -57.38 12.32 -6.76
C SER A 38 -57.88 11.06 -6.06
N SER A 39 -58.12 11.17 -4.75
CA SER A 39 -59.50 11.16 -4.22
C SER A 39 -59.51 11.52 -2.72
N SER A 40 -60.28 12.55 -2.41
CA SER A 40 -60.59 13.05 -1.09
C SER A 40 -61.69 12.21 -0.45
N SER A 41 -61.44 11.70 0.75
CA SER A 41 -62.49 11.43 1.74
C SER A 41 -61.98 11.80 3.13
N SER A 42 -62.72 12.72 3.74
CA SER A 42 -62.49 13.31 5.05
C SER A 42 -63.05 12.41 6.14
N SER A 43 -62.27 12.06 7.17
CA SER A 43 -62.68 12.04 8.59
C SER A 43 -61.60 11.43 9.48
N GLY A 44 -61.23 12.13 10.56
CA GLY A 44 -60.36 11.63 11.62
C GLY A 44 -59.09 12.44 11.80
N TYR A 45 -59.19 13.64 12.38
CA TYR A 45 -58.04 14.37 12.89
C TYR A 45 -57.45 13.62 14.10
N SER A 46 -56.63 12.61 13.82
CA SER A 46 -55.57 12.22 14.74
C SER A 46 -54.51 13.30 14.59
N SER A 47 -54.27 14.07 15.64
CA SER A 47 -53.13 14.98 15.76
C SER A 47 -51.85 14.15 15.71
N SER A 48 -51.45 13.76 14.49
CA SER A 48 -50.11 13.28 14.18
C SER A 48 -49.18 14.43 14.46
N SER A 49 -48.65 14.47 15.68
CA SER A 49 -47.48 15.25 16.05
C SER A 49 -46.47 15.05 14.93
N SER A 50 -46.26 16.09 14.12
CA SER A 50 -45.22 16.12 13.11
C SER A 50 -43.89 16.05 13.85
N SER A 51 -43.45 14.83 14.17
CA SER A 51 -42.09 14.58 14.63
C SER A 51 -41.20 15.27 13.62
N SER A 52 -40.47 16.29 14.07
CA SER A 52 -39.53 17.04 13.25
C SER A 52 -38.70 16.03 12.48
N ALA A 53 -38.76 16.04 11.14
CA ALA A 53 -38.11 15.02 10.34
C ALA A 53 -36.63 14.94 10.74
N CYS A 54 -36.22 13.80 11.32
CA CYS A 54 -34.83 13.57 11.68
C CYS A 54 -34.03 13.26 10.42
N SER A 55 -32.79 13.72 10.35
CA SER A 55 -31.83 13.30 9.33
C SER A 55 -30.43 13.16 9.92
N ALA A 56 -29.66 12.23 9.38
CA ALA A 56 -28.26 12.02 9.69
C ALA A 56 -27.48 11.86 8.39
N VAL A 57 -26.43 12.66 8.20
CA VAL A 57 -25.58 12.64 7.01
C VAL A 57 -24.19 12.15 7.39
N PHE A 58 -23.75 11.08 6.73
CA PHE A 58 -22.42 10.49 6.94
C PHE A 58 -21.38 11.19 6.05
N ASP A 59 -20.24 11.50 6.65
CA ASP A 59 -19.05 12.01 5.98
C ASP A 59 -17.83 11.13 6.37
N PRO A 60 -17.31 10.30 5.45
CA PRO A 60 -17.77 10.12 4.06
C PRO A 60 -19.08 9.32 3.95
N SER A 61 -19.80 9.46 2.82
CA SER A 61 -21.05 8.73 2.54
C SER A 61 -20.86 7.22 2.28
N LYS A 62 -19.64 6.82 1.89
CA LYS A 62 -19.17 5.43 1.83
C LYS A 62 -17.97 5.31 2.75
N VAL A 63 -18.04 4.41 3.72
CA VAL A 63 -17.00 4.21 4.72
C VAL A 63 -16.06 3.12 4.25
N LYS A 64 -14.89 3.50 3.73
CA LYS A 64 -13.78 2.57 3.45
C LYS A 64 -12.96 2.41 4.74
N THR A 65 -12.72 1.18 5.17
CA THR A 65 -11.89 0.85 6.34
C THR A 65 -10.98 -0.34 6.04
N GLY A 66 -9.94 -0.55 6.84
CA GLY A 66 -8.98 -1.64 6.67
C GLY A 66 -9.32 -2.81 7.57
N PHE A 67 -8.95 -4.02 7.14
CA PHE A 67 -8.96 -5.17 8.04
C PHE A 67 -7.69 -5.14 8.88
N THR A 68 -7.83 -5.04 10.20
CA THR A 68 -6.69 -5.22 11.10
C THR A 68 -6.60 -6.68 11.48
N ILE A 69 -5.56 -7.37 11.03
CA ILE A 69 -5.25 -8.71 11.55
C ILE A 69 -4.99 -8.55 13.05
N PRO A 70 -5.78 -9.18 13.93
CA PRO A 70 -5.47 -9.17 15.34
C PRO A 70 -4.03 -9.64 15.50
N ALA A 71 -3.23 -8.94 16.32
CA ALA A 71 -1.95 -9.50 16.73
C ALA A 71 -2.26 -10.90 17.28
N GLY A 72 -1.84 -11.94 16.56
CA GLY A 72 -2.01 -13.30 17.05
C GLY A 72 -1.37 -13.39 18.42
N PRO A 73 -1.77 -14.35 19.28
CA PRO A 73 -0.92 -14.69 20.41
C PRO A 73 0.46 -14.97 19.83
N VAL A 74 1.45 -14.17 20.20
CA VAL A 74 2.83 -14.33 19.72
C VAL A 74 3.22 -15.76 20.05
N ALA A 75 3.27 -16.61 19.02
CA ALA A 75 3.55 -18.03 19.18
C ALA A 75 4.99 -18.15 19.69
N GLY A 76 5.13 -18.22 21.02
CA GLY A 76 6.44 -18.11 21.68
C GLY A 76 6.41 -17.46 23.07
N SER A 77 5.30 -16.87 23.52
CA SER A 77 5.16 -16.41 24.93
C SER A 77 4.95 -17.57 25.91
N SER A 78 5.67 -18.68 25.74
CA SER A 78 6.00 -19.57 26.84
C SER A 78 7.03 -18.87 27.71
N SER A 79 6.63 -18.55 28.92
CA SER A 79 7.42 -18.02 30.01
C SER A 79 8.66 -18.90 30.30
N SER A 80 9.76 -18.68 29.58
CA SER A 80 11.07 -19.16 29.97
C SER A 80 12.07 -18.01 29.81
N SER A 81 12.49 -17.52 30.96
CA SER A 81 13.54 -16.53 31.19
C SER A 81 14.80 -16.76 30.35
N ASN A 82 15.41 -15.65 29.95
CA ASN A 82 16.72 -15.51 29.30
C ASN A 82 16.78 -15.83 27.80
N SER A 83 16.34 -14.88 26.98
CA SER A 83 16.98 -14.53 25.71
C SER A 83 16.61 -13.10 25.37
N SER A 84 17.59 -12.22 25.27
CA SER A 84 17.51 -10.88 24.70
C SER A 84 17.29 -10.98 23.18
N SER A 85 16.19 -11.60 22.77
CA SER A 85 15.72 -11.62 21.40
C SER A 85 14.94 -10.33 21.18
N SER A 86 15.63 -9.36 20.58
CA SER A 86 15.10 -8.28 19.74
C SER A 86 13.60 -8.44 19.49
N SER A 87 12.83 -7.57 20.13
CA SER A 87 11.42 -7.33 19.89
C SER A 87 11.13 -7.46 18.40
N SER A 88 10.56 -8.60 18.01
CA SER A 88 9.88 -8.74 16.74
C SER A 88 8.80 -7.66 16.76
N ASN A 89 9.11 -6.50 16.17
CA ASN A 89 8.23 -5.36 15.99
C ASN A 89 7.00 -5.91 15.28
N SER A 90 6.00 -6.33 16.06
CA SER A 90 4.75 -6.85 15.54
C SER A 90 4.17 -5.73 14.69
N CYS A 91 4.25 -5.91 13.37
CA CYS A 91 3.84 -4.99 12.31
C CYS A 91 2.31 -4.84 12.22
N VAL A 92 1.65 -4.73 13.36
CA VAL A 92 0.19 -4.70 13.44
C VAL A 92 -0.20 -3.27 13.76
N LYS A 93 -0.58 -2.53 12.71
CA LYS A 93 -1.22 -1.22 12.85
C LYS A 93 -2.70 -1.43 13.11
N ASP A 94 -3.26 -0.70 14.07
CA ASP A 94 -4.71 -0.62 14.26
C ASP A 94 -5.30 0.30 13.17
N ILE A 95 -5.87 -0.30 12.13
CA ILE A 95 -6.40 0.42 10.98
C ILE A 95 -7.85 0.77 11.24
N LYS A 96 -8.09 2.05 11.50
CA LYS A 96 -9.41 2.64 11.77
C LYS A 96 -9.70 3.77 10.78
N ARG A 97 -10.97 3.96 10.45
CA ARG A 97 -11.46 5.13 9.72
C ARG A 97 -12.35 5.94 10.65
N ARG A 98 -12.05 7.23 10.78
CA ARG A 98 -12.93 8.19 11.45
C ARG A 98 -14.06 8.62 10.52
N VAL A 99 -15.28 8.59 11.02
CA VAL A 99 -16.49 8.98 10.29
C VAL A 99 -17.23 10.03 11.10
N THR A 100 -17.65 11.11 10.45
CA THR A 100 -18.46 12.16 11.07
C THR A 100 -19.90 12.03 10.58
N ILE A 101 -20.85 12.07 11.50
CA ILE A 101 -22.29 12.02 11.22
C ILE A 101 -22.88 13.34 11.67
N THR A 102 -23.48 14.08 10.75
CA THR A 102 -24.15 15.36 11.06
C THR A 102 -25.65 15.13 11.19
N VAL A 103 -26.19 15.49 12.36
CA VAL A 103 -27.58 15.23 12.77
C VAL A 103 -28.41 16.50 12.69
N THR A 104 -29.61 16.40 12.12
CA THR A 104 -30.64 17.44 12.15
C THR A 104 -31.95 16.88 12.71
N PRO A 105 -32.58 17.55 13.70
CA PRO A 105 -32.09 18.74 14.40
C PRO A 105 -30.96 18.42 15.38
N LYS A 106 -29.96 19.31 15.49
CA LYS A 106 -28.77 19.11 16.34
C LYS A 106 -29.07 18.81 17.82
N GLY A 107 -30.18 19.33 18.35
CA GLY A 107 -30.60 19.10 19.73
C GLY A 107 -30.98 17.66 20.05
N ARG A 108 -31.04 16.78 19.04
CA ARG A 108 -31.33 15.34 19.20
C ARG A 108 -30.08 14.46 19.07
N THR A 109 -28.87 15.04 18.94
CA THR A 109 -27.63 14.27 18.67
C THR A 109 -27.35 13.17 19.69
N ASP A 110 -27.65 13.42 20.97
CA ASP A 110 -27.42 12.47 22.05
C ASP A 110 -28.41 11.29 22.04
N ASP A 111 -29.55 11.45 21.38
CA ASP A 111 -30.60 10.44 21.27
C ASP A 111 -30.35 9.45 20.12
N PHE A 112 -29.35 9.71 19.29
CA PHE A 112 -29.03 8.86 18.15
C PHE A 112 -28.25 7.59 18.56
N GLU A 113 -28.77 6.46 18.10
CA GLU A 113 -28.13 5.16 18.19
C GLU A 113 -27.36 4.85 16.91
N ILE A 114 -26.11 4.41 17.04
CA ILE A 114 -25.30 3.95 15.91
C ILE A 114 -25.37 2.43 15.87
N ASN A 115 -25.91 1.91 14.77
CA ASN A 115 -26.13 0.49 14.57
C ASN A 115 -25.37 -0.01 13.35
N ILE A 116 -24.95 -1.28 13.40
CA ILE A 116 -24.39 -1.98 12.24
C ILE A 116 -25.44 -2.99 11.79
N SER A 117 -25.88 -2.88 10.54
CA SER A 117 -26.79 -3.83 9.90
C SER A 117 -26.08 -4.59 8.78
N GLY A 118 -26.56 -5.82 8.49
CA GLY A 118 -25.95 -6.73 7.52
C GLY A 118 -24.94 -7.69 8.13
N ILE A 119 -23.92 -8.10 7.36
CA ILE A 119 -22.85 -8.98 7.84
C ILE A 119 -21.93 -8.16 8.75
N SER A 120 -21.61 -8.66 9.94
CA SER A 120 -20.71 -7.97 10.87
C SER A 120 -19.25 -8.04 10.39
N ARG A 121 -18.90 -7.18 9.42
CA ARG A 121 -17.53 -6.99 8.92
C ARG A 121 -16.83 -5.77 9.49
N VAL A 122 -17.57 -4.90 10.18
CA VAL A 122 -17.01 -3.75 10.85
C VAL A 122 -17.41 -3.75 12.32
N SER A 123 -16.67 -2.99 13.11
CA SER A 123 -16.98 -2.66 14.49
C SER A 123 -16.80 -1.16 14.70
N VAL A 124 -17.64 -0.56 15.55
CA VAL A 124 -17.48 0.81 16.00
C VAL A 124 -16.78 0.77 17.35
N THR A 125 -15.62 1.41 17.46
CA THR A 125 -14.76 1.30 18.66
C THR A 125 -14.80 2.54 19.55
N GLU A 126 -15.13 3.70 18.99
CA GLU A 126 -15.26 4.97 19.71
C GLU A 126 -16.47 5.72 19.17
N ILE A 127 -17.24 6.36 20.07
CA ILE A 127 -18.37 7.21 19.72
C ILE A 127 -18.30 8.47 20.58
N SER A 128 -18.07 9.62 19.96
CA SER A 128 -18.14 10.94 20.57
C SER A 128 -19.33 11.71 20.02
N ARG A 129 -20.07 12.41 20.88
CA ARG A 129 -21.27 13.16 20.52
C ARG A 129 -21.14 14.61 20.97
N ASP A 130 -21.54 15.52 20.11
CA ASP A 130 -21.58 16.97 20.38
C ASP A 130 -22.93 17.54 19.91
N SER A 131 -23.86 17.68 20.85
CA SER A 131 -25.18 18.27 20.63
C SER A 131 -25.14 19.78 20.36
N GLY A 132 -24.04 20.47 20.70
CA GLY A 132 -23.83 21.87 20.37
C GLY A 132 -23.65 22.09 18.87
N THR A 133 -22.91 21.19 18.21
CA THR A 133 -22.63 21.23 16.76
C THR A 133 -23.49 20.29 15.93
N GLY A 134 -24.18 19.34 16.54
CA GLY A 134 -24.98 18.35 15.82
C GLY A 134 -24.15 17.20 15.24
N LYS A 135 -23.02 16.86 15.86
CA LYS A 135 -22.06 15.90 15.30
C LYS A 135 -21.91 14.66 16.16
N ILE A 136 -21.85 13.50 15.51
CA ILE A 136 -21.42 12.24 16.10
C ILE A 136 -20.16 11.82 15.36
N VAL A 137 -19.07 11.57 16.07
CA VAL A 137 -17.81 11.08 15.50
C VAL A 137 -17.63 9.64 15.94
N ILE A 138 -17.44 8.74 14.98
CA ILE A 138 -17.19 7.33 15.25
C ILE A 138 -15.88 6.87 14.62
N ASP A 139 -15.19 5.95 15.29
CA ASP A 139 -14.06 5.22 14.70
C ASP A 139 -14.52 3.82 14.29
N VAL A 140 -14.32 3.49 13.02
CA VAL A 140 -14.78 2.25 12.38
C VAL A 140 -13.58 1.37 12.02
N ARG A 141 -13.60 0.13 12.50
CA ARG A 141 -12.56 -0.89 12.24
C ARG A 141 -13.13 -2.07 11.46
N GLY A 142 -12.40 -2.54 10.46
CA GLY A 142 -12.72 -3.79 9.76
C GLY A 142 -12.37 -5.04 10.58
N THR A 143 -13.31 -5.97 10.66
CA THR A 143 -13.20 -7.30 11.30
C THR A 143 -13.14 -8.45 10.29
N SER A 144 -13.57 -8.23 9.04
CA SER A 144 -13.47 -9.20 7.95
C SER A 144 -13.48 -8.48 6.60
N ALA A 145 -12.66 -8.93 5.65
CA ALA A 145 -12.58 -8.33 4.31
C ALA A 145 -13.94 -8.39 3.58
N THR A 146 -14.29 -7.35 2.83
CA THR A 146 -15.44 -7.35 1.93
C THR A 146 -15.14 -8.23 0.72
N PRO A 147 -16.04 -9.16 0.33
CA PRO A 147 -15.79 -10.08 -0.77
C PRO A 147 -15.74 -9.37 -2.13
N ASN A 148 -14.94 -9.90 -3.06
CA ASN A 148 -14.78 -9.35 -4.42
C ASN A 148 -16.11 -9.24 -5.19
N THR A 149 -17.11 -10.05 -4.85
CA THR A 149 -18.45 -9.99 -5.46
C THR A 149 -19.32 -8.82 -4.96
N LYS A 150 -18.83 -8.03 -4.00
CA LYS A 150 -19.55 -6.90 -3.36
C LYS A 150 -18.64 -5.67 -3.19
N PRO A 151 -18.06 -5.09 -4.27
CA PRO A 151 -17.12 -3.95 -4.19
C PRO A 151 -17.74 -2.67 -3.58
N ASN A 152 -19.06 -2.61 -3.51
CA ASN A 152 -19.78 -1.50 -2.88
C ASN A 152 -20.06 -1.70 -1.39
N GLY A 153 -19.66 -2.84 -0.81
CA GLY A 153 -19.94 -3.19 0.57
C GLY A 153 -21.11 -4.17 0.69
N ASP A 154 -21.14 -4.88 1.81
CA ASP A 154 -22.22 -5.77 2.25
C ASP A 154 -22.58 -5.53 3.73
N THR A 155 -22.11 -4.41 4.29
CA THR A 155 -22.31 -3.97 5.67
C THR A 155 -22.77 -2.52 5.64
N THR A 156 -23.78 -2.18 6.45
CA THR A 156 -24.32 -0.81 6.53
C THR A 156 -24.18 -0.28 7.94
N ILE A 157 -23.73 0.97 8.07
CA ILE A 157 -23.74 1.70 9.35
C ILE A 157 -24.95 2.63 9.32
N GLU A 158 -25.80 2.52 10.34
CA GLU A 158 -27.09 3.22 10.43
C GLU A 158 -27.07 4.15 11.64
N ALA A 159 -27.57 5.37 11.44
CA ALA A 159 -27.86 6.30 12.51
C ALA A 159 -29.38 6.30 12.75
N LYS A 160 -29.82 5.81 13.91
CA LYS A 160 -31.22 5.64 14.26
C LYS A 160 -31.66 6.61 15.34
N LEU A 161 -32.90 7.07 15.22
CA LEU A 161 -33.62 7.80 16.26
C LEU A 161 -34.96 7.12 16.47
N ASP A 162 -35.26 6.73 17.72
CA ASP A 162 -36.54 6.09 18.07
C ASP A 162 -36.85 4.86 17.20
N GLY A 163 -35.82 4.08 16.84
CA GLY A 163 -35.92 2.88 15.99
C GLY A 163 -35.98 3.15 14.48
N HIS A 164 -36.08 4.40 14.05
CA HIS A 164 -36.11 4.77 12.62
C HIS A 164 -34.72 5.13 12.11
N VAL A 165 -34.38 4.68 10.90
CA VAL A 165 -33.12 5.04 10.23
C VAL A 165 -33.23 6.46 9.69
N CYS A 166 -32.51 7.42 10.29
CA CYS A 166 -32.46 8.80 9.80
C CYS A 166 -31.26 9.02 8.85
N GLY A 167 -30.34 8.07 8.75
CA GLY A 167 -29.19 8.10 7.86
C GLY A 167 -28.46 6.77 7.80
N SER A 168 -27.77 6.49 6.70
CA SER A 168 -26.93 5.29 6.57
C SER A 168 -25.74 5.51 5.65
N ALA A 169 -24.70 4.69 5.82
CA ALA A 169 -23.55 4.59 4.93
C ALA A 169 -23.17 3.14 4.70
N GLN A 170 -22.80 2.79 3.45
CA GLN A 170 -22.22 1.49 3.15
C GLN A 170 -20.77 1.45 3.65
N ALA A 171 -20.40 0.33 4.27
CA ALA A 171 -19.04 0.08 4.73
C ALA A 171 -18.34 -0.96 3.83
N VAL A 172 -17.09 -0.67 3.48
CA VAL A 172 -16.22 -1.55 2.71
C VAL A 172 -14.93 -1.78 3.49
N VAL A 173 -14.63 -3.04 3.75
CA VAL A 173 -13.38 -3.45 4.39
C VAL A 173 -12.41 -3.91 3.31
N ILE A 174 -11.37 -3.13 3.09
CA ILE A 174 -10.31 -3.49 2.14
C ILE A 174 -9.11 -4.13 2.80
N VAL A 175 -8.44 -4.99 2.04
CA VAL A 175 -7.21 -5.66 2.40
C VAL A 175 -6.19 -5.50 1.28
N PRO A 176 -4.89 -5.34 1.61
CA PRO A 176 -3.83 -5.49 0.62
C PRO A 176 -4.01 -6.83 -0.10
N LYS A 177 -3.91 -6.84 -1.43
CA LYS A 177 -4.09 -8.05 -2.23
C LYS A 177 -2.92 -8.37 -3.13
N SER A 178 -2.40 -7.35 -3.82
CA SER A 178 -1.39 -7.50 -4.86
C SER A 178 -0.47 -6.28 -4.91
N ILE A 179 0.62 -6.41 -5.64
CA ILE A 179 1.31 -5.26 -6.20
C ILE A 179 0.67 -4.99 -7.55
N CYS A 180 0.21 -3.77 -7.76
CA CYS A 180 -0.39 -3.32 -9.01
C CYS A 180 0.49 -2.27 -9.67
N GLY A 181 0.15 -1.98 -10.93
CA GLY A 181 0.96 -1.12 -11.77
C GLY A 181 2.05 -1.89 -12.53
N PRO A 182 2.54 -1.32 -13.64
CA PRO A 182 3.72 -1.84 -14.27
C PRO A 182 4.83 -1.74 -13.24
N CYS A 183 5.29 -2.89 -12.72
CA CYS A 183 6.68 -2.97 -12.33
C CYS A 183 7.41 -2.37 -13.54
N HIS A 184 8.10 -1.23 -13.41
CA HIS A 184 8.82 -0.60 -14.52
C HIS A 184 9.99 -1.51 -14.92
N TYR A 185 9.69 -2.70 -15.42
CA TYR A 185 10.54 -3.71 -15.99
C TYR A 185 9.76 -4.15 -17.22
N GLY A 186 10.01 -3.44 -18.31
CA GLY A 186 9.27 -3.59 -19.55
C GLY A 186 9.20 -5.05 -19.96
N THR A 187 8.02 -5.64 -19.83
CA THR A 187 7.66 -6.81 -20.62
C THR A 187 7.42 -6.29 -22.03
N SER A 188 8.49 -6.08 -22.78
CA SER A 188 8.41 -6.16 -24.24
C SER A 188 8.13 -7.62 -24.58
N SER A 189 6.85 -7.97 -24.54
CA SER A 189 6.27 -9.18 -25.06
C SER A 189 6.65 -9.32 -26.54
N SER A 190 7.68 -10.12 -26.84
CA SER A 190 7.88 -10.81 -28.14
C SER A 190 9.23 -11.50 -28.31
N SER A 191 10.22 -11.35 -27.42
CA SER A 191 11.48 -12.10 -27.57
C SER A 191 11.43 -13.43 -26.79
N SER A 192 11.18 -14.52 -27.50
CA SER A 192 11.16 -15.92 -27.02
C SER A 192 12.52 -16.45 -26.53
N SER A 193 13.49 -15.57 -26.25
CA SER A 193 14.79 -15.91 -25.67
C SER A 193 15.40 -14.75 -24.86
N GLY A 194 14.63 -13.71 -24.54
CA GLY A 194 15.15 -12.48 -23.96
C GLY A 194 15.12 -12.52 -22.44
N THR A 195 16.29 -12.66 -21.82
CA THR A 195 16.54 -12.21 -20.44
C THR A 195 15.96 -10.79 -20.30
N PRO A 196 14.94 -10.55 -19.46
CA PRO A 196 14.38 -9.22 -19.35
C PRO A 196 15.45 -8.30 -18.76
N ALA A 197 15.78 -7.27 -19.53
CA ALA A 197 16.74 -6.26 -19.14
C ALA A 197 16.15 -5.40 -18.03
N CYS A 198 17.00 -4.98 -17.09
CA CYS A 198 16.66 -3.93 -16.14
C CYS A 198 16.21 -2.68 -16.87
N PRO A 199 15.26 -1.90 -16.31
CA PRO A 199 14.72 -0.72 -16.97
C PRO A 199 15.90 0.14 -17.41
N PRO A 200 16.00 0.46 -18.71
CA PRO A 200 17.06 1.30 -19.22
C PRO A 200 16.99 2.65 -18.49
N GLY A 201 18.09 3.03 -17.83
CA GLY A 201 18.18 4.26 -17.02
C GLY A 201 18.13 4.07 -15.51
N SER A 202 17.88 2.85 -14.99
CA SER A 202 18.21 2.54 -13.59
C SER A 202 19.73 2.47 -13.43
N HIS A 203 20.36 3.64 -13.27
CA HIS A 203 21.78 3.72 -12.93
C HIS A 203 21.98 3.00 -11.61
N ARG A 204 22.61 1.82 -11.67
CA ARG A 204 23.06 1.13 -10.47
C ARG A 204 24.37 1.78 -10.05
N THR A 205 24.30 2.62 -9.03
CA THR A 205 25.49 3.20 -8.43
C THR A 205 26.01 2.21 -7.39
N PRO A 206 27.32 1.86 -7.41
CA PRO A 206 27.90 1.14 -6.28
C PRO A 206 27.87 2.03 -5.03
N GLU A 207 27.39 1.48 -3.92
CA GLU A 207 27.29 2.14 -2.63
C GLU A 207 27.85 1.22 -1.55
N ASN A 208 28.75 1.72 -0.72
CA ASN A 208 29.19 1.00 0.48
C ASN A 208 28.16 1.21 1.59
N LEU A 209 27.56 0.11 2.05
CA LEU A 209 26.51 0.10 3.05
C LEU A 209 26.98 -0.60 4.32
N VAL A 210 26.60 -0.02 5.46
CA VAL A 210 26.72 -0.58 6.79
C VAL A 210 25.32 -1.01 7.20
N LEU A 211 25.06 -2.32 7.24
CA LEU A 211 23.73 -2.87 7.41
C LEU A 211 23.54 -3.53 8.78
N ASP A 212 22.36 -3.37 9.34
CA ASP A 212 21.90 -4.06 10.54
C ASP A 212 20.40 -4.42 10.46
N GLY A 213 19.80 -4.83 11.57
CA GLY A 213 18.37 -5.17 11.61
C GLY A 213 17.42 -3.98 11.37
N THR A 214 17.92 -2.75 11.38
CA THR A 214 17.17 -1.49 11.27
C THR A 214 17.38 -0.76 9.94
N THR A 215 18.36 -1.15 9.14
CA THR A 215 18.63 -0.56 7.81
C THR A 215 17.67 -1.05 6.73
N SER A 216 17.58 -0.35 5.60
CA SER A 216 16.89 -0.80 4.39
C SER A 216 17.90 -0.85 3.24
N PRO A 217 18.30 -2.03 2.73
CA PRO A 217 17.92 -3.38 3.14
C PRO A 217 18.25 -3.73 4.61
N ALA A 218 17.40 -4.49 5.29
CA ALA A 218 17.73 -5.05 6.60
C ALA A 218 18.70 -6.23 6.46
N PHE A 219 19.68 -6.32 7.38
CA PHE A 219 20.52 -7.50 7.57
C PHE A 219 20.24 -8.11 8.95
N ILE A 220 19.64 -9.29 8.92
CA ILE A 220 19.10 -10.00 10.07
C ILE A 220 20.09 -11.05 10.59
N ASN A 221 19.85 -11.56 11.81
CA ASN A 221 20.66 -12.61 12.44
C ASN A 221 22.13 -12.22 12.71
N LEU A 222 22.44 -10.92 12.81
CA LEU A 222 23.73 -10.46 13.32
C LEU A 222 23.76 -10.57 14.85
N PRO A 223 24.93 -10.90 15.45
CA PRO A 223 25.11 -10.73 16.88
C PRO A 223 24.83 -9.28 17.31
N THR A 224 24.30 -9.09 18.52
CA THR A 224 24.06 -7.74 19.07
C THR A 224 25.34 -6.92 19.05
N GLY A 225 25.25 -5.67 18.57
CA GLY A 225 26.40 -4.77 18.45
C GLY A 225 27.26 -4.99 17.21
N LYS A 226 26.87 -5.90 16.30
CA LYS A 226 27.56 -6.12 15.03
C LYS A 226 26.79 -5.53 13.86
N VAL A 227 27.53 -5.11 12.83
CA VAL A 227 27.03 -4.64 11.53
C VAL A 227 27.65 -5.46 10.40
N LYS A 228 26.97 -5.45 9.26
CA LYS A 228 27.44 -6.05 8.02
C LYS A 228 27.92 -4.97 7.06
N LEU A 229 29.17 -5.04 6.62
CA LEU A 229 29.72 -4.19 5.58
C LEU A 229 29.53 -4.86 4.22
N ILE A 230 28.97 -4.13 3.27
CA ILE A 230 28.82 -4.58 1.88
C ILE A 230 29.05 -3.42 0.90
N THR A 231 29.48 -3.72 -0.32
CA THR A 231 29.31 -2.84 -1.48
C THR A 231 28.09 -3.33 -2.24
N ALA A 232 27.04 -2.51 -2.36
CA ALA A 232 25.82 -2.83 -3.07
C ALA A 232 25.68 -2.02 -4.36
N TRP A 233 25.21 -2.65 -5.43
CA TRP A 233 24.72 -1.99 -6.65
C TRP A 233 23.21 -2.00 -6.60
N ILE A 234 22.64 -0.94 -6.07
CA ILE A 234 21.24 -0.88 -5.71
C ILE A 234 20.42 -0.11 -6.75
N ALA A 235 19.20 -0.59 -6.99
CA ALA A 235 18.15 0.14 -7.69
C ALA A 235 16.91 0.11 -6.80
N TRP A 236 16.41 1.30 -6.47
CA TRP A 236 15.16 1.45 -5.72
C TRP A 236 13.98 1.39 -6.67
N VAL A 237 13.06 0.45 -6.43
CA VAL A 237 11.86 0.28 -7.24
C VAL A 237 10.65 0.71 -6.42
N THR A 238 9.88 1.66 -6.95
CA THR A 238 8.59 2.02 -6.38
C THR A 238 7.60 0.88 -6.59
N MET A 239 7.11 0.32 -5.50
CA MET A 239 6.09 -0.73 -5.50
C MET A 239 4.75 -0.14 -5.08
N GLU A 240 3.74 -0.28 -5.93
CA GLU A 240 2.37 0.14 -5.62
C GLU A 240 1.55 -1.07 -5.14
N VAL A 241 0.96 -0.97 -3.96
CA VAL A 241 0.11 -2.00 -3.39
C VAL A 241 -1.33 -1.70 -3.78
N CYS A 242 -2.04 -2.69 -4.29
CA CYS A 242 -3.48 -2.61 -4.52
C CYS A 242 -4.27 -3.44 -3.52
N ASP A 243 -5.49 -2.99 -3.31
CA ASP A 243 -6.50 -3.74 -2.56
C ASP A 243 -7.14 -4.85 -3.41
N GLN A 244 -8.08 -5.60 -2.81
CA GLN A 244 -8.72 -6.74 -3.45
C GLN A 244 -9.63 -6.39 -4.64
N PHE A 245 -9.89 -5.10 -4.86
CA PHE A 245 -10.66 -4.56 -5.98
C PHE A 245 -9.78 -3.92 -7.05
N GLU A 246 -8.45 -4.09 -6.95
CA GLU A 246 -7.45 -3.56 -7.90
C GLU A 246 -7.30 -2.03 -7.86
N ASP A 247 -7.85 -1.37 -6.83
CA ASP A 247 -7.59 0.03 -6.54
C ASP A 247 -6.31 0.17 -5.70
N SER A 248 -5.58 1.28 -5.86
CA SER A 248 -4.43 1.61 -5.01
C SER A 248 -4.83 1.56 -3.53
N LEU A 249 -3.92 1.02 -2.70
CA LEU A 249 -4.18 0.84 -1.28
C LEU A 249 -4.43 2.20 -0.61
N ASP A 250 -5.52 2.29 0.14
CA ASP A 250 -5.98 3.52 0.75
C ASP A 250 -5.01 4.08 1.81
N GLU A 251 -4.98 5.41 1.96
CA GLU A 251 -4.15 6.17 2.89
C GLU A 251 -4.20 5.67 4.35
N MET A 252 -5.29 5.02 4.77
CA MET A 252 -5.39 4.47 6.12
C MET A 252 -4.32 3.40 6.42
N TYR A 253 -3.69 2.82 5.39
CA TYR A 253 -2.53 1.93 5.51
C TYR A 253 -1.18 2.66 5.58
N GLU A 254 -1.12 4.00 5.50
CA GLU A 254 0.13 4.76 5.64
C GLU A 254 0.88 4.40 6.93
N GLY A 255 2.20 4.24 6.88
CA GLY A 255 2.98 3.83 8.03
C GLY A 255 2.91 2.33 8.34
N CYS A 256 2.08 1.55 7.63
CA CYS A 256 2.15 0.09 7.71
C CYS A 256 3.53 -0.39 7.30
N CYS A 257 4.16 -1.22 8.13
CA CYS A 257 5.45 -1.77 7.76
C CYS A 257 5.31 -2.79 6.63
N VAL A 258 6.41 -2.97 5.90
CA VAL A 258 6.53 -3.93 4.82
C VAL A 258 7.52 -5.02 5.24
N GLU A 259 7.11 -6.28 5.04
CA GLU A 259 7.95 -7.46 5.29
C GLU A 259 8.04 -8.33 4.04
N GLU A 260 9.18 -8.99 3.85
CA GLU A 260 9.45 -9.91 2.75
C GLU A 260 9.73 -11.32 3.27
N LYS A 261 9.28 -12.33 2.52
CA LYS A 261 9.49 -13.73 2.90
C LYS A 261 10.77 -14.30 2.31
N ASN A 262 11.80 -14.50 3.13
CA ASN A 262 13.05 -15.15 2.72
C ASN A 262 13.28 -16.46 3.50
N ARG A 263 13.61 -17.55 2.79
CA ARG A 263 13.83 -18.90 3.34
C ARG A 263 12.75 -19.35 4.36
N GLY A 264 11.49 -18.97 4.10
CA GLY A 264 10.33 -19.35 4.92
C GLY A 264 9.98 -18.38 6.05
N ASN A 265 10.85 -17.43 6.38
CA ASN A 265 10.66 -16.45 7.44
C ASN A 265 10.32 -15.06 6.87
N TRP A 266 9.58 -14.27 7.64
CA TRP A 266 9.25 -12.88 7.31
C TRP A 266 10.27 -11.94 7.94
N TYR A 267 10.78 -11.00 7.14
CA TYR A 267 11.76 -10.03 7.58
C TYR A 267 11.33 -8.63 7.19
N PRO A 268 11.47 -7.64 8.09
CA PRO A 268 11.18 -6.26 7.73
C PRO A 268 12.16 -5.81 6.66
N ILE A 269 11.68 -5.03 5.69
CA ILE A 269 12.55 -4.27 4.80
C ILE A 269 12.85 -2.87 5.33
N ASN A 270 12.35 -2.52 6.52
CA ASN A 270 12.49 -1.21 7.14
C ASN A 270 12.01 -0.07 6.23
N GLN A 271 10.88 -0.33 5.57
CA GLN A 271 10.11 0.63 4.79
C GLN A 271 8.66 0.57 5.26
N ALA A 272 7.96 1.69 5.10
CA ALA A 272 6.55 1.80 5.40
C ALA A 272 5.77 2.20 4.15
N ILE A 273 4.50 1.84 4.13
CA ILE A 273 3.56 2.27 3.11
C ILE A 273 3.36 3.78 3.19
N THR A 274 3.45 4.47 2.07
CA THR A 274 3.10 5.88 1.91
C THR A 274 1.58 6.07 1.85
N SER A 275 1.10 7.31 1.98
CA SER A 275 -0.33 7.62 1.89
C SER A 275 -0.97 7.29 0.54
N ASP A 276 -0.19 7.14 -0.54
CA ASP A 276 -0.64 6.68 -1.85
C ASP A 276 -0.47 5.17 -2.08
N GLY A 277 -0.26 4.40 -1.02
CA GLY A 277 -0.23 2.93 -1.09
C GLY A 277 1.06 2.36 -1.66
N LYS A 278 2.18 3.10 -1.59
CA LYS A 278 3.46 2.70 -2.19
C LYS A 278 4.56 2.48 -1.17
N TYR A 279 5.64 1.82 -1.57
CA TYR A 279 6.91 1.78 -0.84
C TYR A 279 8.07 1.63 -1.82
N GLN A 280 9.30 1.88 -1.34
CA GLN A 280 10.51 1.65 -2.11
C GLN A 280 11.08 0.28 -1.77
N ASP A 281 11.30 -0.56 -2.77
CA ASP A 281 11.88 -1.89 -2.62
C ASP A 281 13.31 -1.89 -3.20
N PRO A 282 14.35 -2.14 -2.40
CA PRO A 282 15.72 -2.16 -2.89
C PRO A 282 16.03 -3.47 -3.60
N VAL A 283 16.23 -3.38 -4.92
CA VAL A 283 16.76 -4.46 -5.75
C VAL A 283 18.27 -4.29 -5.86
N MET A 284 19.06 -5.25 -5.39
CA MET A 284 20.52 -5.07 -5.34
C MET A 284 21.32 -6.33 -5.64
N TRP A 285 22.55 -6.09 -6.10
CA TRP A 285 23.67 -7.02 -6.06
C TRP A 285 24.64 -6.51 -5.03
N TYR A 286 25.42 -7.38 -4.41
CA TYR A 286 26.49 -6.91 -3.55
C TYR A 286 27.68 -7.83 -3.51
N GLN A 287 28.76 -7.25 -3.01
CA GLN A 287 30.00 -7.91 -2.65
C GLN A 287 30.34 -7.55 -1.21
N GLU A 288 31.05 -8.46 -0.56
CA GLU A 288 31.49 -8.30 0.82
C GLU A 288 33.00 -8.10 0.87
N PRO A 289 33.52 -7.17 1.69
CA PRO A 289 34.94 -7.12 2.01
C PRO A 289 35.32 -8.25 2.99
N ASP A 290 36.61 -8.47 3.20
CA ASP A 290 37.11 -9.34 4.26
C ASP A 290 37.79 -8.48 5.35
N PRO A 291 37.37 -8.51 6.63
CA PRO A 291 36.15 -9.16 7.15
C PRO A 291 34.88 -8.31 6.94
N SER A 292 33.74 -8.94 6.66
CA SER A 292 32.47 -8.23 6.37
C SER A 292 31.55 -8.03 7.57
N ILE A 293 31.81 -8.65 8.71
CA ILE A 293 31.04 -8.44 9.94
C ILE A 293 31.97 -7.84 10.99
N VAL A 294 31.66 -6.64 11.43
CA VAL A 294 32.48 -5.86 12.37
C VAL A 294 31.62 -5.32 13.52
N ASP A 295 32.25 -4.79 14.57
CA ASP A 295 31.52 -4.05 15.61
C ASP A 295 30.90 -2.77 15.04
N ALA A 296 29.68 -2.46 15.46
CA ALA A 296 28.91 -1.31 14.99
C ALA A 296 29.61 0.03 15.27
N ASP A 297 30.42 0.08 16.33
CA ASP A 297 31.21 1.23 16.78
C ASP A 297 32.69 1.15 16.34
N SER A 298 33.04 0.22 15.45
CA SER A 298 34.40 0.10 14.93
C SER A 298 34.71 1.17 13.88
N GLN A 299 36.01 1.54 13.77
CA GLN A 299 36.49 2.44 12.72
C GLN A 299 36.15 1.91 11.31
N SER A 300 36.19 0.59 11.11
CA SER A 300 35.81 -0.02 9.83
C SER A 300 34.34 0.23 9.48
N ALA A 301 33.42 0.22 10.46
CA ALA A 301 32.03 0.56 10.21
C ALA A 301 31.85 2.05 9.89
N GLU A 302 32.62 2.93 10.54
CA GLU A 302 32.58 4.37 10.29
C GLU A 302 33.17 4.75 8.91
N ASP A 303 34.29 4.15 8.53
CA ASP A 303 35.03 4.49 7.31
C ASP A 303 34.41 3.89 6.05
N TRP A 304 33.75 2.73 6.17
CA TRP A 304 33.28 1.94 5.03
C TRP A 304 32.44 2.72 4.01
N PRO A 305 31.45 3.55 4.39
CA PRO A 305 30.67 4.35 3.43
C PRO A 305 31.51 5.30 2.56
N ALA A 306 32.69 5.71 3.03
CA ALA A 306 33.60 6.62 2.32
C ALA A 306 34.70 5.90 1.53
N GLU A 307 34.89 4.59 1.74
CA GLU A 307 35.88 3.81 1.02
C GLU A 307 35.55 3.68 -0.48
N GLN A 308 36.57 3.35 -1.28
CA GLN A 308 36.35 3.02 -2.67
C GLN A 308 35.48 1.78 -2.79
N ALA A 309 34.33 1.92 -3.45
CA ALA A 309 33.44 0.79 -3.66
C ALA A 309 34.14 -0.35 -4.41
N LEU A 310 33.91 -1.58 -3.93
CA LEU A 310 34.42 -2.80 -4.57
C LEU A 310 33.90 -2.90 -6.01
N THR A 311 34.64 -3.59 -6.89
CA THR A 311 34.23 -3.82 -8.28
C THR A 311 33.33 -5.04 -8.38
N MET A 312 32.24 -4.96 -9.13
CA MET A 312 31.26 -6.05 -9.24
C MET A 312 31.90 -7.29 -9.87
N ALA A 313 32.05 -8.37 -9.10
CA ALA A 313 32.69 -9.60 -9.57
C ALA A 313 31.88 -10.37 -10.64
N SER A 314 30.54 -10.29 -10.62
CA SER A 314 29.67 -10.86 -11.67
C SER A 314 28.27 -10.22 -11.67
N SER A 315 27.60 -10.19 -12.82
CA SER A 315 26.35 -9.44 -13.04
C SER A 315 25.11 -10.32 -13.30
N ALA A 316 25.13 -11.61 -12.97
CA ALA A 316 23.98 -12.48 -13.20
C ALA A 316 22.80 -12.10 -12.27
N CYS A 317 21.57 -12.05 -12.82
CA CYS A 317 20.34 -11.97 -12.03
C CYS A 317 19.34 -13.02 -12.50
N ALA A 318 18.69 -13.65 -11.54
CA ALA A 318 17.55 -14.51 -11.77
C ALA A 318 16.29 -13.84 -11.19
N PRO A 319 15.13 -13.95 -11.87
CA PRO A 319 13.85 -13.53 -11.30
C PRO A 319 13.57 -14.28 -10.01
N GLN A 320 13.11 -13.58 -8.97
CA GLN A 320 12.57 -14.21 -7.77
C GLN A 320 11.19 -13.68 -7.40
N ARG A 321 10.32 -14.64 -7.06
CA ARG A 321 8.98 -14.40 -6.53
C ARG A 321 9.03 -14.38 -5.01
N ILE A 322 9.24 -13.20 -4.43
CA ILE A 322 9.24 -13.01 -2.98
C ILE A 322 7.84 -12.57 -2.53
N PRO A 323 7.13 -13.36 -1.71
CA PRO A 323 5.91 -12.93 -1.06
C PRO A 323 6.17 -11.73 -0.17
N VAL A 324 5.23 -10.80 -0.15
CA VAL A 324 5.30 -9.59 0.67
C VAL A 324 4.14 -9.55 1.63
N ARG A 325 4.36 -8.92 2.77
CA ARG A 325 3.36 -8.74 3.80
C ARG A 325 3.27 -7.27 4.17
N ILE A 326 2.05 -6.75 4.14
CA ILE A 326 1.73 -5.36 4.48
C ILE A 326 0.86 -5.38 5.73
N CYS A 327 1.34 -4.84 6.85
CA CYS A 327 0.56 -4.82 8.08
C CYS A 327 0.03 -6.21 8.51
N GLY A 328 0.84 -7.26 8.31
CA GLY A 328 0.43 -8.65 8.57
C GLY A 328 -0.28 -9.35 7.41
N HIS A 329 -0.79 -8.63 6.42
CA HIS A 329 -1.49 -9.22 5.27
C HIS A 329 -0.50 -9.72 4.23
N GLU A 330 -0.40 -11.04 4.09
CA GLU A 330 0.35 -11.66 3.00
C GLU A 330 -0.35 -11.34 1.66
N ILE A 331 0.28 -10.48 0.87
CA ILE A 331 -0.05 -10.27 -0.53
C ILE A 331 0.74 -11.29 -1.35
N GLY A 332 0.08 -11.83 -2.39
CA GLY A 332 0.43 -13.11 -3.00
C GLY A 332 1.89 -13.29 -3.41
N LYS A 333 2.22 -14.53 -3.82
CA LYS A 333 3.42 -14.84 -4.63
C LYS A 333 3.37 -13.97 -5.88
N THR A 334 3.85 -12.74 -5.79
CA THR A 334 3.93 -11.85 -6.94
C THR A 334 4.96 -12.43 -7.88
N ASP A 335 4.64 -12.46 -9.17
CA ASP A 335 5.60 -12.72 -10.24
C ASP A 335 6.55 -11.53 -10.31
N ARG A 336 7.41 -11.39 -9.30
CA ARG A 336 8.38 -10.32 -9.16
C ARG A 336 9.70 -10.68 -9.84
N TRP A 337 10.39 -9.62 -10.21
CA TRP A 337 11.83 -9.61 -10.50
C TRP A 337 12.53 -8.96 -9.32
N LEU A 338 12.78 -9.72 -8.26
CA LEU A 338 13.69 -9.30 -7.19
C LEU A 338 15.05 -9.98 -7.43
N CYS A 339 16.09 -9.21 -7.74
CA CYS A 339 17.46 -9.70 -7.72
C CYS A 339 17.89 -9.87 -6.24
N HIS A 340 18.35 -11.05 -5.87
CA HIS A 340 18.52 -11.46 -4.47
C HIS A 340 19.73 -10.82 -3.77
N ARG A 341 19.56 -10.66 -2.46
CA ARG A 341 20.57 -10.33 -1.45
C ARG A 341 21.32 -11.58 -0.90
N GLN A 342 22.31 -12.13 -1.63
CA GLN A 342 23.17 -13.32 -1.34
C GLN A 342 22.71 -14.74 -1.73
N LEU A 343 23.37 -15.22 -2.78
CA LEU A 343 24.13 -16.47 -2.96
C LEU A 343 23.76 -17.74 -2.17
N ASP A 344 23.33 -18.76 -2.91
CA ASP A 344 24.03 -20.05 -2.96
C ASP A 344 24.09 -20.50 -4.44
N CYS A 345 25.31 -20.50 -4.98
CA CYS A 345 25.80 -21.24 -6.15
C CYS A 345 25.07 -21.11 -7.52
N VAL A 346 25.65 -20.32 -8.43
CA VAL A 346 25.96 -20.83 -9.77
C VAL A 346 27.42 -20.54 -10.06
N TRP A 347 28.18 -21.63 -10.09
CA TRP A 347 29.52 -21.73 -10.62
C TRP A 347 29.54 -21.33 -12.10
N ILE A 348 30.38 -20.38 -12.50
CA ILE A 348 30.84 -20.26 -13.89
C ILE A 348 32.34 -20.02 -13.92
N VAL A 349 33.05 -21.15 -14.05
CA VAL A 349 34.20 -21.41 -14.93
C VAL A 349 35.25 -20.31 -15.06
N CYS A 350 36.37 -20.48 -14.37
CA CYS A 350 37.64 -19.91 -14.82
C CYS A 350 38.04 -20.60 -16.16
N PRO A 351 38.69 -19.90 -17.11
CA PRO A 351 39.03 -20.43 -18.44
C PRO A 351 39.95 -21.67 -18.45
N ASP A 352 40.46 -22.06 -17.30
CA ASP A 352 41.46 -23.10 -17.05
C ASP A 352 40.89 -24.40 -16.46
N GLY A 353 39.57 -24.52 -16.31
CA GLY A 353 38.89 -25.82 -16.33
C GLY A 353 39.12 -26.76 -15.13
N ALA A 354 39.50 -26.24 -13.95
CA ALA A 354 39.53 -27.05 -12.74
C ALA A 354 38.21 -26.91 -11.95
N ILE A 355 37.47 -28.01 -11.83
CA ILE A 355 36.35 -28.15 -10.88
C ILE A 355 36.91 -28.84 -9.64
N VAL A 356 36.82 -28.19 -8.48
CA VAL A 356 37.01 -28.84 -7.17
C VAL A 356 35.65 -28.84 -6.48
N VAL A 357 35.21 -30.04 -6.09
CA VAL A 357 33.90 -30.38 -5.50
C VAL A 357 33.64 -29.63 -4.21
#